data_AF-A0AAW7Y361-F1
#
_entry.id   AF-A0AAW7Y361-F1
#
_cell.length_a   1.000
_cell.length_b   1.000
_cell.length_c   1.000
_cell.angle_alpha   90.00
_cell.angle_beta   90.00
_cell.angle_gamma   90.00
#
_symmetry.space_group_name_H-M   'P 1'
#
loop_
_entity.id
_entity.type
_entity.pdbx_description
1 polymer ?
#
loop_
_entity_poly.entity_id
_entity_poly.type
_entity_poly.pdbx_seq_one_letter_code
_entity_poly.pdbx_strand_id
1 'polypeptide(L)' 'MTDLIDCAATETDAYIADCIRRQRKLVEIPDEDESGRYCLGCTSKIDPRRIEKTPEAVRCVPCETVIENMGKEKKGKHGR' A
#
# COMPACT_ATOMS: atom_id res chain seq x y z
N MET A 1 21.45 -3.67 35.14
CA MET A 1 20.53 -4.76 34.71
C MET A 1 19.32 -4.19 33.96
N THR A 2 18.90 -2.96 34.28
CA THR A 2 18.03 -2.11 33.46
C THR A 2 18.65 -1.75 32.11
N ASP A 3 19.97 -1.57 32.07
CA ASP A 3 20.71 -1.13 30.87
C ASP A 3 20.52 -2.08 29.67
N LEU A 4 20.42 -3.39 29.92
CA LEU A 4 20.17 -4.38 28.87
C LEU A 4 18.73 -4.33 28.35
N ILE A 5 17.77 -4.01 29.23
CA ILE A 5 16.35 -3.89 28.87
C ILE A 5 16.13 -2.60 28.08
N ASP A 6 16.79 -1.51 28.46
CA ASP A 6 16.69 -0.21 27.79
C ASP A 6 17.32 -0.25 26.38
N CYS A 7 18.46 -0.93 26.23
CA CYS A 7 19.05 -1.18 24.91
C CYS A 7 18.11 -2.00 24.02
N ALA A 8 17.57 -3.11 24.53
CA ALA A 8 16.65 -3.96 23.77
C ALA A 8 15.38 -3.21 23.35
N ALA A 9 14.80 -2.39 24.24
CA ALA A 9 13.64 -1.56 23.93
C ALA A 9 13.94 -0.59 22.77
N THR A 10 15.09 0.09 22.83
CA THR A 10 15.51 1.04 21.80
C THR A 10 15.68 0.36 20.44
N GLU A 11 16.27 -0.85 20.41
CA GLU A 11 16.43 -1.63 19.19
C GLU A 11 15.08 -2.06 18.61
N THR A 12 14.14 -2.48 19.45
CA THR A 12 12.80 -2.87 19.00
C THR A 12 12.02 -1.70 18.43
N ASP A 13 12.08 -0.53 19.08
CA ASP A 13 11.38 0.67 18.61
C ASP A 13 11.95 1.14 17.27
N ALA A 14 13.28 1.11 17.11
CA ALA A 14 13.93 1.44 15.86
C ALA A 14 13.51 0.48 14.73
N TYR A 15 13.44 -0.82 15.01
CA TYR A 15 12.97 -1.83 14.07
C TYR A 15 11.51 -1.63 13.68
N ILE A 16 10.62 -1.42 14.65
CA ILE A 16 9.19 -1.18 14.42
C ILE A 16 9.01 0.09 13.57
N ALA A 17 9.70 1.17 13.91
CA ALA A 17 9.65 2.42 13.15
C ALA A 17 10.10 2.22 11.70
N ASP A 18 11.12 1.41 11.47
CA ASP A 18 11.59 1.08 10.12
C ASP A 18 10.58 0.26 9.32
N CYS A 19 9.97 -0.76 9.93
CA CYS A 19 8.89 -1.53 9.32
C CYS A 19 7.71 -0.64 8.92
N ILE A 20 7.30 0.30 9.78
CA ILE A 20 6.23 1.25 9.49
C ILE A 20 6.60 2.15 8.30
N ARG A 21 7.83 2.69 8.27
CA ARG A 21 8.30 3.51 7.15
C ARG A 21 8.28 2.75 5.82
N ARG A 22 8.69 1.47 5.80
CA ARG A 22 8.67 0.64 4.59
C ARG A 22 7.26 0.26 4.14
N GLN A 23 6.32 0.10 5.07
CA GLN A 23 4.92 -0.21 4.74
C GLN A 23 4.11 1.01 4.29
N ARG A 24 4.52 2.23 4.66
CA ARG A 24 3.88 3.44 4.16
C ARG A 24 3.98 3.49 2.64
N LYS A 25 2.87 3.16 1.98
CA LYS A 25 2.70 3.35 0.53
C LYS A 25 2.72 4.85 0.25
N LEU A 26 3.39 5.24 -0.83
CA LEU A 26 3.25 6.58 -1.39
C LEU A 26 1.75 6.79 -1.70
N VAL A 27 1.20 7.88 -1.19
CA VAL A 27 -0.18 8.27 -1.48
C VAL A 27 -0.21 8.70 -2.94
N GLU A 28 -0.68 7.81 -3.83
CA GLU A 28 -0.95 8.16 -5.22
C GLU A 28 -2.17 9.09 -5.22
N ILE A 29 -2.02 10.31 -5.73
CA ILE A 29 -3.10 11.30 -5.79
C ILE A 29 -4.09 10.82 -6.87
N PRO A 30 -5.38 10.59 -6.55
CA PRO A 30 -6.37 10.22 -7.56
C PRO A 30 -6.61 11.37 -8.54
N ASP A 31 -6.66 11.06 -9.84
CA ASP A 31 -7.20 11.98 -10.83
C ASP A 31 -8.72 12.07 -10.63
N GLU A 32 -9.17 13.21 -10.08
CA GLU A 32 -10.58 13.55 -9.86
C GLU A 32 -11.05 14.56 -10.92
N ASP A 33 -11.96 14.12 -11.79
CA ASP A 33 -12.70 14.99 -12.72
C ASP A 33 -14.14 15.20 -12.24
N GLU A 34 -14.82 16.18 -12.83
CA GLU A 34 -16.22 16.57 -12.55
C GLU A 34 -17.23 15.41 -12.68
N SER A 35 -16.87 14.32 -13.38
CA SER A 35 -17.69 13.12 -13.60
C SER A 35 -17.38 11.92 -12.68
N GLY A 36 -16.36 12.03 -11.82
CA GLY A 36 -15.92 11.00 -10.88
C GLY A 36 -14.47 10.53 -11.11
N ARG A 37 -14.06 9.49 -10.37
CA ARG A 37 -12.69 8.95 -10.43
C ARG A 37 -12.53 7.88 -11.49
N TYR A 38 -11.40 7.92 -12.20
CA TYR A 38 -11.04 6.97 -13.23
C TYR A 38 -9.85 6.11 -12.81
N CYS A 39 -9.82 4.86 -13.29
CA CYS A 39 -8.72 3.95 -13.05
C CYS A 39 -7.47 4.39 -13.81
N LEU A 40 -6.34 4.60 -13.13
CA LEU A 40 -5.05 4.92 -13.75
C LEU A 40 -4.50 3.83 -14.69
N GLY A 41 -4.98 2.59 -14.56
CA GLY A 41 -4.51 1.46 -15.37
C GLY A 41 -5.31 1.21 -16.66
N CYS A 42 -6.61 1.49 -16.65
CA CYS A 42 -7.52 1.13 -17.75
C CYS A 42 -8.51 2.23 -18.12
N THR A 43 -8.35 3.43 -17.54
CA THR A 43 -9.16 4.65 -17.78
C THR A 43 -10.66 4.45 -17.63
N SER A 44 -11.09 3.35 -16.98
CA SER A 44 -12.49 3.05 -16.73
C SER A 44 -12.97 3.76 -15.47
N LYS A 45 -14.24 4.17 -15.45
CA LYS A 45 -14.86 4.77 -14.26
C LYS A 45 -14.80 3.81 -13.08
N ILE A 46 -14.28 4.26 -11.95
CA ILE A 46 -14.23 3.47 -10.72
C ILE A 46 -15.64 3.37 -10.14
N ASP A 47 -16.01 2.18 -9.68
CA ASP A 47 -17.31 1.95 -9.05
C ASP A 47 -17.47 2.85 -7.79
N PRO A 48 -18.57 3.60 -7.68
CA PRO A 48 -18.77 4.53 -6.56
C PRO A 48 -18.77 3.82 -5.20
N ARG A 49 -19.20 2.55 -5.11
CA ARG A 49 -19.18 1.77 -3.86
C ARG A 49 -17.76 1.56 -3.35
N ARG A 50 -16.77 1.59 -4.25
CA ARG A 50 -15.35 1.49 -3.90
C ARG A 50 -14.77 2.83 -3.48
N ILE A 51 -15.25 3.93 -4.05
CA ILE A 51 -14.87 5.28 -3.61
C ILE A 51 -15.42 5.54 -2.19
N GLU A 52 -16.66 5.12 -1.91
CA GLU A 52 -17.28 5.23 -0.58
C GLU A 52 -16.54 4.43 0.49
N LYS A 53 -16.10 3.20 0.17
CA LYS A 53 -15.36 2.35 1.11
C LYS A 53 -13.89 2.74 1.25
N THR A 54 -13.28 3.19 0.16
CA THR A 54 -11.84 3.49 0.07
C THR A 54 -11.65 4.78 -0.72
N PRO A 55 -11.62 5.94 -0.05
CA PRO A 55 -11.51 7.25 -0.69
C PRO A 55 -10.11 7.55 -1.22
N GLU A 56 -9.18 6.61 -1.20
CA GLU A 56 -7.83 6.73 -1.76
C GLU A 56 -7.62 5.82 -2.98
N ALA A 57 -8.70 5.19 -3.46
CA ALA A 57 -8.59 4.14 -4.46
C ALA A 57 -8.40 4.71 -5.89
N VAL A 58 -7.22 4.50 -6.47
CA VAL A 58 -6.79 5.07 -7.78
C VAL A 58 -6.92 4.14 -9.00
N ARG A 59 -7.15 2.84 -8.78
CA ARG A 59 -7.31 1.82 -9.84
C ARG A 59 -8.62 1.09 -9.67
N CYS A 60 -9.21 0.44 -10.67
CA CYS A 60 -10.38 -0.41 -10.46
C CYS A 60 -10.00 -1.77 -9.84
N VAL A 61 -10.99 -2.51 -9.31
CA VAL A 61 -10.79 -3.84 -8.69
C VAL A 61 -9.99 -4.82 -9.57
N PRO A 62 -10.28 -5.01 -10.87
CA PRO A 62 -9.52 -5.95 -11.67
C PRO A 62 -8.06 -5.50 -11.87
N CYS A 63 -7.81 -4.21 -12.10
CA CYS A 63 -6.45 -3.69 -12.23
C CYS A 63 -5.66 -3.80 -10.92
N GLU A 64 -6.29 -3.54 -9.78
CA GLU A 64 -5.67 -3.70 -8.48
C GLU A 64 -5.35 -5.18 -8.20
N THR A 65 -6.27 -6.08 -8.50
CA THR A 65 -6.09 -7.54 -8.34
C THR A 65 -4.89 -8.05 -9.15
N VAL A 66 -4.71 -7.57 -10.39
CA VAL A 66 -3.55 -7.94 -11.22
C VAL A 66 -2.24 -7.49 -10.58
N ILE A 67 -2.18 -6.25 -10.08
CA ILE A 67 -0.97 -5.71 -9.45
C ILE A 67 -0.64 -6.45 -8.15
N GLU A 68 -1.64 -6.74 -7.33
CA GLU A 68 -1.46 -7.52 -6.10
C GLU A 68 -0.92 -8.92 -6.40
N ASN A 69 -1.44 -9.57 -7.44
CA ASN A 69 -0.97 -10.88 -7.87
C ASN A 69 0.46 -10.82 -8.44
N MET A 70 0.78 -9.83 -9.28
CA MET A 70 2.14 -9.61 -9.77
C MET A 70 3.13 -9.32 -8.63
N GLY A 71 2.70 -8.60 -7.59
CA GLY A 71 3.49 -8.36 -6.38
C GLY A 71 3.76 -9.63 -5.58
N LYS A 72 2.78 -10.55 -5.50
CA LYS A 72 2.95 -11.87 -4.87
C LYS A 72 3.94 -12.75 -5.64
N GLU A 73 3.86 -12.77 -6.97
CA GLU A 73 4.78 -13.55 -7.81
C GLU A 73 6.24 -13.09 -7.68
N LYS A 74 6.48 -11.78 -7.50
CA LYS A 74 7.84 -11.25 -7.27
C LYS A 74 8.44 -11.65 -5.91
N LYS A 75 7.60 -11.87 -4.88
CA LYS A 75 8.05 -12.35 -3.56
C LYS A 75 8.48 -13.82 -3.56
N GLY A 76 8.06 -14.61 -4.56
CA GLY A 76 8.47 -16.01 -4.73
C GLY A 76 9.80 -16.21 -5.47
N LYS A 77 10.41 -15.16 -6.03
CA LYS A 77 11.63 -15.28 -6.87
C LYS A 77 12.95 -14.91 -6.17
N HIS A 78 12.92 -14.50 -4.89
CA HIS A 78 14.12 -14.34 -4.06
C HIS A 78 14.38 -15.62 -3.23
N GLY A 79 14.47 -16.76 -3.92
CA GLY A 79 14.89 -18.03 -3.35
C GLY A 79 16.02 -18.61 -4.20
N ARG A 80 17.23 -18.10 -4.00
CA ARG A 80 18.50 -18.78 -4.32
C ARG A 80 19.52 -18.41 -3.27
#